data_AF-A0A7W1HGY6-F1
#
_entry.id   AF-A0A7W1HGY6-F1
#
_cell.length_a   1.000
_cell.length_b   1.000
_cell.length_c   1.000
_cell.angle_alpha   90.00
_cell.angle_beta   90.00
_cell.angle_gamma   90.00
#
_symmetry.space_group_name_H-M   'P 1'
#
loop_
_entity.id
_entity.type
_entity.pdbx_description
1 polymer ?
#
loop_
_entity_poly.entity_id
_entity_poly.type
_entity_poly.pdbx_seq_one_letter_code
_entity_poly.pdbx_strand_id
1 'polypeptide(L)'
;MIDKCQFDIPAQNLAKVANALHQRFPDLIDPSIEQIIQNSKPEGELKGCIQLKNSPENQTFRLELAQGKYWWLGREHDVSNFTFEKDLQNIKAVLKYKIEDHPCWLFMKSEGQTLARGQVILSDKYTDLLASPDISRSVIVEWVRTPQGFDIQKAFGNFAGLTVDLVKSPSPLRASTESFPLRGRVAVALDQAYNIMTPNVKELLNTWKVEKNFNFVGQWQINRNPKNGFFSFQGNMTGQNIHFNGYKLDLLQADCTYSSDKIELNNLIVQDPAGSLEVNSIKCELNAEGRRALSMGRCHVTNWHPSLMRGVGQPQKPASQLVVNQLKIEQLKGYVDDPNGITAKGELTFNKHTRRISHNPLIVIPTEIITRIGLDPATLTPFSGGLYFDIQGNKIVFTKFKDIYSEGRMSKFNLAKTSSPSYMDFDGKLNLKIRMKHYNLLFKLGELFTFNVKGTFQKPEYSIRKQSRKGKSFAKK
;
A
#
# COMPACT_ATOMS: atom_id res chain seq x y z
N MET A 1 55.72 -0.01 14.12
CA MET A 1 54.63 -0.99 14.28
C MET A 1 53.78 -0.51 15.43
N ILE A 2 52.45 -0.44 15.29
CA ILE A 2 51.54 -0.12 16.40
C ILE A 2 50.69 -1.35 16.60
N ASP A 3 51.03 -2.17 17.60
CA ASP A 3 50.37 -3.45 17.81
C ASP A 3 48.90 -3.28 18.18
N LYS A 4 48.61 -2.33 19.09
CA LYS A 4 47.25 -1.97 19.49
C LYS A 4 47.23 -0.63 20.23
N CYS A 5 46.79 0.44 19.57
CA CYS A 5 46.60 1.76 20.19
C CYS A 5 45.11 1.95 20.51
N GLN A 6 44.77 2.07 21.80
CA GLN A 6 43.43 2.45 22.22
C GLN A 6 43.32 3.97 22.21
N PHE A 7 42.17 4.48 21.80
CA PHE A 7 41.91 5.92 21.81
C PHE A 7 40.55 6.22 22.43
N ASP A 8 40.47 7.41 23.00
CA ASP A 8 39.28 8.00 23.59
C ASP A 8 39.29 9.49 23.26
N ILE A 9 38.45 9.91 22.31
CA ILE A 9 38.48 11.27 21.74
C ILE A 9 37.16 11.97 22.07
N PRO A 10 37.17 13.03 22.90
CA PRO A 10 35.98 13.83 23.15
C PRO A 10 35.40 14.44 21.87
N ALA A 11 34.07 14.49 21.76
CA ALA A 11 33.37 15.00 20.57
C ALA A 11 33.87 16.39 20.12
N GLN A 12 34.09 17.30 21.08
CA GLN A 12 34.63 18.65 20.84
C GLN A 12 36.02 18.68 20.18
N ASN A 13 36.78 17.58 20.24
CA ASN A 13 38.10 17.46 19.66
C ASN A 13 38.09 16.73 18.30
N LEU A 14 36.96 16.15 17.87
CA LEU A 14 36.87 15.40 16.61
C LEU A 14 37.23 16.26 15.40
N ALA A 15 36.82 17.53 15.38
CA ALA A 15 37.19 18.48 14.34
C ALA A 15 38.71 18.59 14.16
N LYS A 16 39.43 18.75 15.27
CA LYS A 16 40.90 18.88 15.28
C LYS A 16 41.58 17.58 14.88
N VAL A 17 41.09 16.45 15.39
CA VAL A 17 41.66 15.13 15.07
C VAL A 17 41.44 14.77 13.60
N ALA A 18 40.24 14.99 13.06
CA ALA A 18 39.93 14.70 11.66
C ALA A 18 40.83 15.51 10.72
N ASN A 19 41.01 16.81 10.98
CA ASN A 19 41.90 17.67 10.19
C ASN A 19 43.36 17.18 10.27
N ALA A 20 43.85 16.85 11.47
CA ALA A 20 45.19 16.29 11.64
C ALA A 20 45.39 14.95 10.90
N LEU A 21 44.36 14.09 10.86
CA LEU A 21 44.38 12.85 10.10
C LEU A 21 44.36 13.09 8.60
N HIS A 22 43.56 14.03 8.11
CA HIS A 22 43.54 14.43 6.69
C HIS A 22 44.90 14.95 6.23
N GLN A 23 45.53 15.84 7.01
CA GLN A 23 46.86 16.38 6.69
C GLN A 23 47.97 15.32 6.67
N ARG A 24 47.90 14.32 7.57
CA ARG A 24 48.93 13.29 7.69
C ARG A 24 48.72 12.09 6.76
N PHE A 25 47.47 11.80 6.41
CA PHE A 25 47.10 10.64 5.59
C PHE A 25 46.10 11.05 4.49
N PRO A 26 46.47 11.98 3.59
CA PRO A 26 45.56 12.51 2.58
C PRO A 26 45.04 11.44 1.61
N ASP A 27 45.81 10.37 1.39
CA ASP A 27 45.41 9.23 0.54
C ASP A 27 44.40 8.27 1.22
N LEU A 28 44.24 8.38 2.54
CA LEU A 28 43.32 7.55 3.33
C LEU A 28 42.08 8.32 3.78
N ILE A 29 42.25 9.58 4.15
CA ILE A 29 41.22 10.44 4.70
C ILE A 29 41.03 11.59 3.72
N ASP A 30 40.08 11.46 2.81
CA ASP A 30 39.68 12.57 1.93
C ASP A 30 38.75 13.55 2.69
N PRO A 31 38.41 14.72 2.11
CA PRO A 31 37.53 15.69 2.78
C PRO A 31 36.15 15.15 3.17
N SER A 32 35.63 14.13 2.46
CA SER A 32 34.35 13.49 2.79
C SER A 32 34.48 12.63 4.04
N ILE A 33 35.56 11.85 4.13
CA ILE A 33 35.87 11.03 5.32
C ILE A 33 36.21 11.92 6.51
N GLU A 34 36.94 13.01 6.29
CA GLU A 34 37.20 14.02 7.32
C GLU A 34 35.87 14.50 7.92
N GLN A 35 34.95 14.98 7.08
CA GLN A 35 33.63 15.46 7.53
C GLN A 35 32.84 14.38 8.28
N ILE A 36 32.91 13.11 7.87
CA ILE A 36 32.28 12.00 8.60
C ILE A 36 32.88 11.86 10.00
N ILE A 37 34.21 11.90 10.15
CA ILE A 37 34.88 11.79 11.45
C ILE A 37 34.48 12.97 12.35
N GLN A 38 34.53 14.20 11.82
CA GLN A 38 34.19 15.43 12.54
C GLN A 38 32.77 15.37 13.14
N ASN A 39 31.83 14.80 12.39
CA ASN A 39 30.41 14.74 12.76
C ASN A 39 29.98 13.38 13.30
N SER A 40 30.90 12.44 13.49
CA SER A 40 30.57 11.04 13.86
C SER A 40 29.93 10.91 15.24
N LYS A 41 30.19 11.87 16.14
CA LYS A 41 29.53 12.00 17.44
C LYS A 41 29.23 13.46 17.77
N PRO A 42 27.97 13.82 18.05
CA PRO A 42 27.62 15.17 18.50
C PRO A 42 28.00 15.41 19.97
N GLU A 43 28.02 14.37 20.79
CA GLU A 43 28.32 14.43 22.23
C GLU A 43 29.07 13.18 22.72
N GLY A 44 29.65 13.27 23.91
CA GLY A 44 30.43 12.20 24.53
C GLY A 44 31.80 11.99 23.87
N GLU A 45 32.17 10.72 23.70
CA GLU A 45 33.52 10.31 23.31
C GLU A 45 33.51 9.26 22.19
N LEU A 46 34.38 9.43 21.20
CA LEU A 46 34.68 8.43 20.18
C LEU A 46 35.77 7.49 20.74
N LYS A 47 35.38 6.26 21.08
CA LYS A 47 36.27 5.25 21.65
C LYS A 47 36.54 4.14 20.65
N GLY A 48 37.76 3.63 20.64
CA GLY A 48 38.11 2.54 19.74
C GLY A 48 39.56 2.11 19.85
N CYS A 49 39.97 1.35 18.84
CA CYS A 49 41.31 0.83 18.74
C CYS A 49 41.82 0.87 17.30
N ILE A 50 43.08 1.31 17.13
CA ILE A 50 43.81 1.27 15.88
C ILE A 50 44.96 0.27 15.99
N GLN A 51 45.12 -0.57 14.98
CA GLN A 51 46.26 -1.46 14.82
C GLN A 51 46.91 -1.20 13.46
N LEU A 52 48.23 -1.06 13.44
CA LEU A 52 49.04 -0.88 12.24
C LEU A 52 50.15 -1.92 12.25
N LYS A 53 49.95 -2.96 11.43
CA LYS A 53 51.00 -3.95 11.17
C LYS A 53 51.72 -3.54 9.89
N ASN A 54 53.02 -3.36 10.02
CA ASN A 54 53.90 -3.05 8.90
C ASN A 54 54.92 -4.19 8.80
N SER A 55 54.78 -5.00 7.76
CA SER A 55 55.74 -6.03 7.39
C SER A 55 56.19 -5.78 5.94
N PRO A 56 57.39 -6.27 5.53
CA PRO A 56 57.89 -6.07 4.17
C PRO A 56 56.93 -6.55 3.08
N GLU A 57 56.09 -7.54 3.38
CA GLU A 57 55.16 -8.17 2.44
C GLU A 57 53.70 -7.72 2.62
N ASN A 58 53.36 -7.11 3.76
CA ASN A 58 51.98 -6.73 4.07
C ASN A 58 51.90 -5.53 5.03
N GLN A 59 51.18 -4.49 4.59
CA GLN A 59 50.78 -3.36 5.43
C GLN A 59 49.28 -3.44 5.69
N THR A 60 48.88 -3.59 6.95
CA THR A 60 47.48 -3.65 7.33
C THR A 60 47.15 -2.58 8.37
N PHE A 61 46.11 -1.79 8.06
CA PHE A 61 45.46 -0.88 8.99
C PHE A 61 44.15 -1.50 9.45
N ARG A 62 43.91 -1.54 10.76
CA ARG A 62 42.64 -1.98 11.35
C ARG A 62 42.15 -0.96 12.36
N LEU A 63 40.87 -0.60 12.24
CA LEU A 63 40.14 0.29 13.13
C LEU A 63 38.93 -0.44 13.70
N GLU A 64 38.81 -0.46 15.02
CA GLU A 64 37.65 -0.96 15.74
C GLU A 64 37.01 0.20 16.52
N LEU A 65 35.70 0.37 16.41
CA LEU A 65 34.97 1.36 17.20
C LEU A 65 34.16 0.67 18.29
N ALA A 66 34.12 1.28 19.46
CA ALA A 66 33.33 0.79 20.58
C ALA A 66 31.82 0.81 20.23
N GLN A 67 31.03 -0.05 20.87
CA GLN A 67 29.59 0.02 20.75
C GLN A 67 29.08 1.39 21.22
N GLY A 68 28.14 1.97 20.50
CA GLY A 68 27.52 3.23 20.88
C GLY A 68 26.69 3.86 19.77
N LYS A 69 26.29 5.10 20.02
CA LYS A 69 25.55 5.94 19.09
C LYS A 69 26.50 6.73 18.20
N TYR A 70 26.26 6.68 16.89
CA TYR A 70 27.06 7.35 15.88
C TYR A 70 26.14 8.11 14.93
N TRP A 71 26.59 9.28 14.47
CA TRP A 71 25.83 10.12 13.56
C TRP A 71 26.36 9.98 12.13
N TRP A 72 25.53 9.46 11.23
CA TRP A 72 25.82 9.43 9.80
C TRP A 72 24.52 9.46 8.98
N LEU A 73 24.60 9.84 7.70
CA LEU A 73 23.44 9.96 6.81
C LEU A 73 22.29 10.81 7.40
N GLY A 74 22.64 11.82 8.20
CA GLY A 74 21.71 12.77 8.80
C GLY A 74 20.89 12.24 9.97
N ARG A 75 21.23 11.08 10.56
CA ARG A 75 20.57 10.54 11.74
C ARG A 75 21.52 9.80 12.67
N GLU A 76 21.08 9.60 13.91
CA GLU A 76 21.77 8.77 14.90
C GLU A 76 21.51 7.28 14.62
N HIS A 77 22.54 6.47 14.79
CA HIS A 77 22.54 5.03 14.62
C HIS A 77 23.16 4.35 15.84
N ASP A 78 22.49 3.33 16.38
CA ASP A 78 23.08 2.40 17.34
C ASP A 78 23.95 1.39 16.59
N VAL A 79 25.24 1.37 16.92
CA VAL A 79 26.26 0.61 16.19
C VAL A 79 27.03 -0.26 17.16
N SER A 80 27.28 -1.49 16.73
CA SER A 80 28.12 -2.46 17.43
C SER A 80 29.00 -3.20 16.43
N ASN A 81 30.08 -3.80 16.93
CA ASN A 81 30.99 -4.63 16.12
C ASN A 81 31.53 -3.92 14.87
N PHE A 82 31.77 -2.60 14.96
CA PHE A 82 32.37 -1.87 13.86
C PHE A 82 33.83 -2.29 13.73
N THR A 83 34.22 -2.75 12.55
CA THR A 83 35.60 -3.04 12.20
C THR A 83 35.85 -2.58 10.78
N PHE A 84 36.91 -1.81 10.57
CA PHE A 84 37.41 -1.41 9.27
C PHE A 84 38.83 -1.93 9.12
N GLU A 85 39.12 -2.57 8.00
CA GLU A 85 40.43 -3.12 7.66
C GLU A 85 40.82 -2.64 6.26
N LYS A 86 42.06 -2.21 6.11
CA LYS A 86 42.67 -1.87 4.81
C LYS A 86 44.03 -2.53 4.72
N ASP A 87 44.24 -3.30 3.66
CA ASP A 87 45.55 -3.81 3.26
C ASP A 87 45.93 -3.25 1.87
N LEU A 88 47.04 -3.72 1.30
CA LEU A 88 47.52 -3.26 -0.02
C LEU A 88 46.54 -3.58 -1.17
N GLN A 89 45.67 -4.58 -0.99
CA GLN A 89 44.80 -5.13 -2.02
C GLN A 89 43.31 -4.95 -1.72
N ASN A 90 42.92 -4.76 -0.46
CA ASN A 90 41.52 -4.85 -0.05
C ASN A 90 41.18 -3.79 0.99
N ILE A 91 39.95 -3.28 0.88
CA ILE A 91 39.27 -2.54 1.94
C ILE A 91 38.07 -3.36 2.38
N LYS A 92 37.89 -3.51 3.70
CA LYS A 92 36.78 -4.23 4.31
C LYS A 92 36.22 -3.39 5.45
N ALA A 93 34.91 -3.30 5.55
CA ALA A 93 34.25 -2.78 6.74
C ALA A 93 33.09 -3.69 7.11
N VAL A 94 32.88 -3.87 8.41
CA VAL A 94 31.73 -4.58 8.97
C VAL A 94 31.18 -3.77 10.13
N LEU A 95 29.87 -3.70 10.22
CA LEU A 95 29.19 -3.15 11.39
C LEU A 95 27.82 -3.78 11.54
N LYS A 96 27.34 -3.84 12.78
CA LYS A 96 25.98 -4.22 13.12
C LYS A 96 25.22 -2.97 13.52
N TYR A 97 24.05 -2.75 12.92
CA TYR A 97 23.18 -1.62 13.24
C TYR A 97 21.71 -2.01 13.08
N LYS A 98 20.80 -1.07 13.39
CA LYS A 98 19.35 -1.27 13.31
C LYS A 98 18.77 -0.47 12.14
N ILE A 99 18.01 -1.13 11.27
CA ILE A 99 17.10 -0.48 10.30
C ILE A 99 15.71 -0.54 10.89
N GLU A 100 15.19 0.61 11.33
CA GLU A 100 13.92 0.71 12.07
C GLU A 100 13.90 -0.24 13.28
N ASP A 101 13.20 -1.37 13.19
CA ASP A 101 13.12 -2.39 14.24
C ASP A 101 13.95 -3.64 14.00
N HIS A 102 14.67 -3.69 12.88
CA HIS A 102 15.38 -4.88 12.44
C HIS A 102 16.90 -4.75 12.63
N PRO A 103 17.53 -5.59 13.48
CA PRO A 103 18.97 -5.63 13.58
C PRO A 103 19.57 -6.32 12.35
N CYS A 104 20.56 -5.69 11.73
CA CYS A 104 21.22 -6.22 10.54
C CYS A 104 22.73 -5.95 10.55
N TRP A 105 23.43 -6.69 9.71
CA TRP A 105 24.84 -6.51 9.44
C TRP A 105 25.03 -5.82 8.10
N LEU A 106 25.90 -4.81 8.09
CA LEU A 106 26.39 -4.15 6.90
C LEU A 106 27.85 -4.52 6.70
N PHE A 107 28.16 -5.09 5.55
CA PHE A 107 29.52 -5.36 5.11
C PHE A 107 29.82 -4.51 3.89
N MET A 108 31.02 -3.99 3.81
CA MET A 108 31.54 -3.31 2.64
C MET A 108 32.88 -3.94 2.30
N LYS A 109 33.09 -4.22 1.01
CA LYS A 109 34.40 -4.65 0.52
C LYS A 109 34.72 -3.97 -0.81
N SER A 110 35.99 -3.69 -1.03
CA SER A 110 36.49 -3.13 -2.28
C SER A 110 37.85 -3.71 -2.61
N GLU A 111 38.08 -3.92 -3.91
CA GLU A 111 39.35 -4.38 -4.44
C GLU A 111 40.22 -3.19 -4.86
N GLY A 112 41.51 -3.28 -4.53
CA GLY A 112 42.54 -2.30 -4.85
C GLY A 112 42.53 -1.07 -3.94
N GLN A 113 43.59 -0.27 -4.08
CA GLN A 113 43.78 0.94 -3.26
C GLN A 113 42.87 2.10 -3.67
N THR A 114 42.31 2.07 -4.88
CA THR A 114 41.64 3.21 -5.50
C THR A 114 40.12 3.23 -5.28
N LEU A 115 39.57 2.24 -4.56
CA LEU A 115 38.12 2.03 -4.45
C LEU A 115 37.47 2.03 -5.84
N ALA A 116 38.06 1.35 -6.82
CA ALA A 116 37.55 1.37 -8.20
C ALA A 116 36.22 0.63 -8.33
N ARG A 117 36.06 -0.45 -7.58
CA ARG A 117 34.84 -1.27 -7.52
C ARG A 117 34.71 -1.95 -6.16
N GLY A 118 33.49 -2.33 -5.81
CA GLY A 118 33.26 -3.07 -4.58
C GLY A 118 31.82 -3.54 -4.43
N GLN A 119 31.55 -4.07 -3.24
CA GLN A 119 30.25 -4.59 -2.85
C GLN A 119 29.87 -4.04 -1.48
N VAL A 120 28.60 -3.70 -1.33
CA VAL A 120 27.94 -3.50 -0.04
C VAL A 120 26.96 -4.64 0.17
N ILE A 121 26.99 -5.28 1.33
CA ILE A 121 26.19 -6.46 1.65
C ILE A 121 25.37 -6.16 2.91
N LEU A 122 24.06 -6.28 2.80
CA LEU A 122 23.11 -6.21 3.92
C LEU A 122 22.64 -7.63 4.25
N SER A 123 22.78 -8.06 5.51
CA SER A 123 22.47 -9.43 5.93
C SER A 123 21.79 -9.51 7.29
N ASP A 124 20.91 -10.50 7.45
CA ASP A 124 20.27 -10.83 8.73
C ASP A 124 21.21 -11.57 9.68
N LYS A 125 22.30 -12.16 9.16
CA LYS A 125 23.23 -12.97 9.95
C LYS A 125 24.65 -12.45 9.86
N TYR A 126 25.33 -12.51 11.00
CA TYR A 126 26.78 -12.50 10.98
C TYR A 126 27.21 -13.78 10.31
N THR A 127 27.86 -13.65 9.16
CA THR A 127 28.46 -14.76 8.44
C THR A 127 29.82 -14.25 8.01
N ASP A 128 30.80 -15.13 7.83
CA ASP A 128 32.01 -14.80 7.08
C ASP A 128 31.66 -14.60 5.58
N LEU A 129 30.71 -13.70 5.30
CA LEU A 129 30.21 -13.32 3.97
C LEU A 129 31.32 -12.73 3.10
N LEU A 130 32.47 -12.43 3.70
CA LEU A 130 33.68 -12.02 2.99
C LEU A 130 34.28 -13.17 2.16
N ALA A 131 34.02 -14.44 2.52
CA ALA A 131 34.43 -15.61 1.75
C ALA A 131 33.35 -16.11 0.77
N SER A 132 32.09 -16.18 1.21
CA SER A 132 30.97 -16.58 0.34
C SER A 132 29.63 -16.04 0.87
N PRO A 133 29.06 -14.97 0.28
CA PRO A 133 27.81 -14.41 0.77
C PRO A 133 26.61 -15.33 0.51
N ASP A 134 25.78 -15.55 1.53
CA ASP A 134 24.52 -16.29 1.40
C ASP A 134 23.45 -15.41 0.74
N ILE A 135 23.35 -15.48 -0.59
CA ILE A 135 22.40 -14.71 -1.41
C ILE A 135 20.94 -14.98 -1.00
N SER A 136 20.65 -16.12 -0.34
CA SER A 136 19.31 -16.41 0.16
C SER A 136 18.89 -15.54 1.35
N ARG A 137 19.84 -14.85 1.99
CA ARG A 137 19.65 -14.03 3.19
C ARG A 137 20.48 -12.73 3.19
N SER A 138 21.04 -12.36 2.06
CA SER A 138 21.73 -11.10 1.91
C SER A 138 21.35 -10.40 0.61
N VAL A 139 21.24 -9.07 0.67
CA VAL A 139 21.22 -8.21 -0.51
C VAL A 139 22.64 -7.70 -0.74
N ILE A 140 23.16 -7.92 -1.95
CA ILE A 140 24.48 -7.49 -2.41
C ILE A 140 24.28 -6.37 -3.41
N VAL A 141 24.92 -5.23 -3.17
CA VAL A 141 24.95 -4.05 -4.03
C VAL A 141 26.35 -3.88 -4.58
N GLU A 142 26.51 -4.08 -5.88
CA GLU A 142 27.77 -3.92 -6.60
C GLU A 142 27.88 -2.50 -7.13
N TRP A 143 29.03 -1.87 -6.90
CA TRP A 143 29.28 -0.50 -7.29
C TRP A 143 30.63 -0.35 -8.00
N VAL A 144 30.74 0.71 -8.80
CA VAL A 144 32.00 1.18 -9.41
C VAL A 144 32.19 2.66 -9.13
N ARG A 145 33.43 3.12 -9.09
CA ARG A 145 33.76 4.54 -8.96
C ARG A 145 33.80 5.18 -10.35
N THR A 146 33.17 6.33 -10.46
CA THR A 146 33.14 7.22 -11.62
C THR A 146 33.68 8.60 -11.22
N PRO A 147 33.96 9.50 -12.18
CA PRO A 147 34.36 10.87 -11.85
C PRO A 147 33.33 11.63 -10.99
N GLN A 148 32.06 11.23 -11.04
CA GLN A 148 30.95 11.82 -10.28
C GLN A 148 30.68 11.13 -8.93
N GLY A 149 31.54 10.20 -8.49
CA GLY A 149 31.40 9.46 -7.23
C GLY A 149 31.24 7.97 -7.47
N PHE A 150 30.34 7.31 -6.74
CA PHE A 150 30.05 5.89 -6.97
C PHE A 150 28.85 5.72 -7.90
N ASP A 151 28.71 4.56 -8.54
CA ASP A 151 27.56 4.20 -9.34
C ASP A 151 27.19 2.73 -9.14
N ILE A 152 25.90 2.47 -8.91
CA ILE A 152 25.38 1.12 -8.65
C ILE A 152 25.27 0.39 -9.98
N GLN A 153 25.97 -0.74 -10.10
CA GLN A 153 25.91 -1.60 -11.28
C GLN A 153 24.83 -2.67 -11.15
N LYS A 154 24.68 -3.23 -9.94
CA LYS A 154 23.75 -4.32 -9.67
C LYS A 154 23.34 -4.32 -8.20
N ALA A 155 22.11 -4.72 -7.90
CA ALA A 155 21.67 -5.06 -6.56
C ALA A 155 20.87 -6.37 -6.62
N PHE A 156 21.25 -7.38 -5.85
CA PHE A 156 20.57 -8.69 -5.93
C PHE A 156 20.61 -9.45 -4.60
N GLY A 157 19.64 -10.35 -4.41
CA GLY A 157 19.56 -11.25 -3.26
C GLY A 157 18.34 -10.99 -2.39
N ASN A 158 18.38 -11.43 -1.13
CA ASN A 158 17.23 -11.37 -0.23
C ASN A 158 17.58 -10.75 1.12
N PHE A 159 16.74 -9.89 1.67
CA PHE A 159 16.98 -9.27 2.98
C PHE A 159 15.67 -8.88 3.63
N ALA A 160 15.39 -9.38 4.84
CA ALA A 160 14.24 -9.00 5.65
C ALA A 160 12.93 -8.92 4.83
N GLY A 161 12.57 -9.99 4.12
CA GLY A 161 11.36 -10.06 3.29
C GLY A 161 11.43 -9.36 1.93
N LEU A 162 12.54 -8.71 1.59
CA LEU A 162 12.79 -8.17 0.25
C LEU A 162 13.55 -9.19 -0.60
N THR A 163 13.12 -9.38 -1.84
CA THR A 163 13.92 -10.04 -2.89
C THR A 163 14.23 -9.01 -3.96
N VAL A 164 15.51 -8.74 -4.19
CA VAL A 164 15.98 -7.71 -5.11
C VAL A 164 16.71 -8.39 -6.27
N ASP A 165 16.46 -7.92 -7.49
CA ASP A 165 17.24 -8.25 -8.68
C ASP A 165 17.18 -7.05 -9.64
N LEU A 166 18.15 -6.16 -9.50
CA LEU A 166 18.26 -4.88 -10.19
C LEU A 166 19.61 -4.77 -10.88
N VAL A 167 19.62 -4.24 -12.09
CA VAL A 167 20.82 -3.91 -12.86
C VAL A 167 20.78 -2.45 -13.28
N LYS A 168 21.94 -1.84 -13.53
CA LYS A 168 22.02 -0.49 -14.09
C LYS A 168 21.20 -0.37 -15.38
N SER A 169 20.33 0.64 -15.44
CA SER A 169 19.50 0.88 -16.60
C SER A 169 20.28 1.64 -17.69
N PRO A 170 20.32 1.15 -18.95
CA PRO A 170 20.89 1.91 -20.07
C PRO A 170 19.97 3.05 -20.53
N SER A 171 18.70 3.05 -20.13
CA SER A 171 17.68 4.01 -20.55
C SER A 171 16.91 4.50 -19.32
N PRO A 172 17.43 5.49 -18.58
CA PRO A 172 16.80 5.99 -17.36
C PRO A 172 15.49 6.74 -17.66
N LEU A 173 14.52 6.67 -16.74
CA LEU A 173 13.27 7.45 -16.82
C LEU A 173 13.50 8.94 -17.02
N ARG A 174 14.52 9.46 -16.31
CA ARG A 174 15.01 10.83 -16.42
C ARG A 174 16.52 10.80 -16.37
N ALA A 175 17.17 11.47 -17.33
CA ALA A 175 18.60 11.71 -17.27
C ALA A 175 18.88 12.62 -16.05
N SER A 176 19.43 12.05 -15.00
CA SER A 176 19.80 12.78 -13.79
C SER A 176 21.11 12.21 -13.24
N THR A 177 22.05 13.11 -12.95
CA THR A 177 23.28 12.77 -12.24
C THR A 177 23.05 12.57 -10.75
N GLU A 178 21.88 12.95 -10.23
CA GLU A 178 21.53 12.87 -8.80
C GLU A 178 20.90 11.53 -8.41
N SER A 179 20.79 10.56 -9.31
CA SER A 179 20.17 9.27 -9.03
C SER A 179 20.95 8.10 -9.64
N PHE A 180 20.72 6.90 -9.09
CA PHE A 180 21.17 5.63 -9.63
C PHE A 180 20.03 5.03 -10.45
N PRO A 181 20.12 5.03 -11.80
CA PRO A 181 19.08 4.44 -12.63
C PRO A 181 19.25 2.93 -12.69
N LEU A 182 18.24 2.21 -12.19
CA LEU A 182 18.22 0.76 -12.14
C LEU A 182 16.99 0.21 -12.85
N ARG A 183 17.05 -1.03 -13.31
CA ARG A 183 15.92 -1.77 -13.88
C ARG A 183 15.93 -3.19 -13.34
N GLY A 184 14.74 -3.70 -13.03
CA GLY A 184 14.58 -5.10 -12.64
C GLY A 184 13.40 -5.30 -11.71
N ARG A 185 13.55 -6.26 -10.81
CA ARG A 185 12.50 -6.78 -9.94
C ARG A 185 12.80 -6.49 -8.46
N VAL A 186 11.79 -6.04 -7.73
CA VAL A 186 11.77 -6.05 -6.26
C VAL A 186 10.49 -6.74 -5.81
N ALA A 187 10.61 -7.87 -5.12
CA ALA A 187 9.49 -8.51 -4.44
C ALA A 187 9.55 -8.21 -2.94
N VAL A 188 8.38 -8.01 -2.35
CA VAL A 188 8.21 -7.64 -0.94
C VAL A 188 7.25 -8.65 -0.31
N ALA A 189 7.77 -9.48 0.58
CA ALA A 189 6.97 -10.29 1.50
C ALA A 189 6.66 -9.44 2.74
N LEU A 190 5.46 -8.84 2.77
CA LEU A 190 5.10 -7.83 3.78
C LEU A 190 5.18 -8.35 5.22
N ASP A 191 4.88 -9.63 5.45
CA ASP A 191 4.96 -10.29 6.75
C ASP A 191 6.38 -10.32 7.30
N GLN A 192 7.38 -10.50 6.43
CA GLN A 192 8.80 -10.51 6.79
C GLN A 192 9.41 -9.10 6.77
N ALA A 193 8.97 -8.25 5.84
CA ALA A 193 9.46 -6.89 5.67
C ALA A 193 8.88 -5.90 6.69
N TYR A 194 7.90 -6.32 7.49
CA TYR A 194 7.26 -5.47 8.50
C TYR A 194 8.28 -4.75 9.40
N ASN A 195 9.33 -5.44 9.87
CA ASN A 195 10.28 -4.86 10.83
C ASN A 195 11.21 -3.78 10.25
N ILE A 196 11.45 -3.80 8.93
CA ILE A 196 12.28 -2.79 8.24
C ILE A 196 11.46 -1.60 7.71
N MET A 197 10.13 -1.63 7.87
CA MET A 197 9.25 -0.53 7.47
C MET A 197 9.18 0.56 8.53
N THR A 198 8.95 1.80 8.07
CA THR A 198 8.73 2.94 8.95
C THR A 198 7.42 2.80 9.73
N PRO A 199 7.29 3.44 10.91
CA PRO A 199 6.08 3.38 11.73
C PRO A 199 4.79 3.72 10.97
N ASN A 200 4.84 4.75 10.11
CA ASN A 200 3.68 5.17 9.31
C ASN A 200 3.21 4.08 8.34
N VAL A 201 4.15 3.35 7.72
CA VAL A 201 3.81 2.24 6.82
C VAL A 201 3.23 1.07 7.61
N LYS A 202 3.80 0.75 8.78
CA LYS A 202 3.28 -0.29 9.67
C LYS A 202 1.84 0.00 10.09
N GLU A 203 1.55 1.23 10.50
CA GLU A 203 0.19 1.65 10.88
C GLU A 203 -0.81 1.50 9.72
N LEU A 204 -0.42 1.90 8.51
CA LEU A 204 -1.26 1.74 7.32
C LEU A 204 -1.53 0.26 6.99
N LEU A 205 -0.49 -0.58 7.00
CA LEU A 205 -0.63 -2.01 6.75
C LEU A 205 -1.56 -2.69 7.77
N ASN A 206 -1.44 -2.32 9.05
CA ASN A 206 -2.32 -2.83 10.11
C ASN A 206 -3.76 -2.35 9.96
N THR A 207 -3.94 -1.06 9.70
CA THR A 207 -5.27 -0.44 9.53
C THR A 207 -6.01 -1.07 8.36
N TRP A 208 -5.30 -1.28 7.25
CA TRP A 208 -5.87 -1.81 6.02
C TRP A 208 -5.80 -3.34 5.95
N LYS A 209 -5.22 -4.00 6.97
CA LYS A 209 -5.00 -5.45 7.04
C LYS A 209 -4.40 -5.98 5.74
N VAL A 210 -3.37 -5.29 5.24
CA VAL A 210 -2.66 -5.66 4.03
C VAL A 210 -1.56 -6.64 4.41
N GLU A 211 -1.65 -7.85 3.88
CA GLU A 211 -0.66 -8.89 4.11
C GLU A 211 -0.27 -9.53 2.77
N LYS A 212 0.81 -10.33 2.78
CA LYS A 212 1.34 -11.11 1.65
C LYS A 212 2.21 -10.32 0.67
N ASN A 213 2.45 -10.91 -0.49
CA ASN A 213 3.59 -10.59 -1.34
C ASN A 213 3.18 -9.66 -2.47
N PHE A 214 3.99 -8.62 -2.67
CA PHE A 214 3.91 -7.75 -3.84
C PHE A 214 5.18 -7.89 -4.67
N ASN A 215 5.05 -7.72 -5.97
CA ASN A 215 6.15 -7.83 -6.91
C ASN A 215 6.13 -6.65 -7.88
N PHE A 216 7.22 -5.91 -7.89
CA PHE A 216 7.43 -4.70 -8.64
C PHE A 216 8.48 -4.94 -9.71
N VAL A 217 8.11 -4.80 -10.98
CA VAL A 217 9.01 -5.03 -12.12
C VAL A 217 9.03 -3.76 -12.98
N GLY A 218 10.18 -3.11 -13.09
CA GLY A 218 10.25 -1.83 -13.77
C GLY A 218 11.58 -1.10 -13.66
N GLN A 219 11.51 0.20 -13.83
CA GLN A 219 12.61 1.13 -13.66
C GLN A 219 12.56 1.76 -12.27
N TRP A 220 13.72 1.85 -11.64
CA TRP A 220 13.92 2.42 -10.31
C TRP A 220 14.93 3.55 -10.43
N GLN A 221 14.73 4.65 -9.71
CA GLN A 221 15.76 5.66 -9.54
C GLN A 221 15.98 5.85 -8.05
N ILE A 222 17.18 5.51 -7.56
CA ILE A 222 17.54 5.73 -6.16
C ILE A 222 18.29 7.04 -6.06
N ASN A 223 17.78 8.00 -5.28
CA ASN A 223 18.41 9.31 -5.18
C ASN A 223 19.73 9.22 -4.41
N ARG A 224 20.77 9.88 -4.94
CA ARG A 224 22.07 10.03 -4.27
C ARG A 224 21.96 10.89 -3.01
N ASN A 225 21.02 11.83 -3.00
CA ASN A 225 20.71 12.69 -1.86
C ASN A 225 19.27 12.42 -1.35
N PRO A 226 19.10 11.87 -0.14
CA PRO A 226 17.79 11.50 0.39
C PRO A 226 16.88 12.70 0.71
N LYS A 227 17.41 13.94 0.72
CA LYS A 227 16.59 15.15 0.96
C LYS A 227 15.46 15.34 -0.06
N ASN A 228 15.60 14.82 -1.28
CA ASN A 228 14.62 14.92 -2.36
C ASN A 228 13.75 13.65 -2.50
N GLY A 229 13.59 12.89 -1.41
CA GLY A 229 12.99 11.55 -1.43
C GLY A 229 14.03 10.46 -1.66
N PHE A 230 13.69 9.22 -1.32
CA PHE A 230 14.64 8.11 -1.38
C PHE A 230 14.72 7.46 -2.76
N PHE A 231 13.58 7.27 -3.43
CA PHE A 231 13.53 6.65 -4.74
C PHE A 231 12.27 7.03 -5.53
N SER A 232 12.31 6.79 -6.83
CA SER A 232 11.14 6.74 -7.71
C SER A 232 11.06 5.38 -8.40
N PHE A 233 9.86 5.01 -8.83
CA PHE A 233 9.59 3.75 -9.53
C PHE A 233 8.59 3.96 -10.66
N GLN A 234 8.80 3.27 -11.78
CA GLN A 234 7.81 3.14 -12.85
C GLN A 234 7.86 1.73 -13.43
N GLY A 235 6.74 1.04 -13.41
CA GLY A 235 6.65 -0.33 -13.94
C GLY A 235 5.37 -1.03 -13.54
N ASN A 236 5.40 -2.36 -13.52
CA ASN A 236 4.27 -3.20 -13.15
C ASN A 236 4.33 -3.57 -11.67
N MET A 237 3.20 -3.44 -10.98
CA MET A 237 2.96 -3.98 -9.64
C MET A 237 2.02 -5.17 -9.77
N THR A 238 2.38 -6.29 -9.16
CA THR A 238 1.55 -7.50 -9.11
C THR A 238 1.49 -8.05 -7.69
N GLY A 239 0.33 -8.54 -7.29
CA GLY A 239 0.10 -9.24 -6.03
C GLY A 239 -0.70 -10.51 -6.30
N GLN A 240 -0.30 -11.62 -5.71
CA GLN A 240 -1.01 -12.89 -5.82
C GLN A 240 -1.40 -13.37 -4.43
N ASN A 241 -2.63 -13.87 -4.30
CA ASN A 241 -3.20 -14.30 -3.01
C ASN A 241 -3.05 -13.22 -1.93
N ILE A 242 -3.32 -11.96 -2.27
CA ILE A 242 -3.15 -10.84 -1.35
C ILE A 242 -4.26 -10.84 -0.30
N HIS A 243 -3.94 -10.37 0.90
CA HIS A 243 -4.94 -10.06 1.90
C HIS A 243 -5.15 -8.55 1.91
N PHE A 244 -6.40 -8.11 1.82
CA PHE A 244 -6.76 -6.71 1.82
C PHE A 244 -8.05 -6.52 2.62
N ASN A 245 -8.00 -5.66 3.64
CA ASN A 245 -9.12 -5.33 4.51
C ASN A 245 -9.87 -6.56 5.06
N GLY A 246 -9.13 -7.61 5.41
CA GLY A 246 -9.68 -8.86 5.94
C GLY A 246 -10.26 -9.83 4.90
N TYR A 247 -10.10 -9.56 3.60
CA TYR A 247 -10.49 -10.45 2.49
C TYR A 247 -9.26 -10.96 1.73
N LYS A 248 -9.40 -12.15 1.14
CA LYS A 248 -8.43 -12.73 0.20
C LYS A 248 -8.82 -12.38 -1.23
N LEU A 249 -7.84 -11.95 -2.01
CA LEU A 249 -7.98 -11.67 -3.44
C LEU A 249 -6.93 -12.49 -4.21
N ASP A 250 -7.32 -13.15 -5.30
CA ASP A 250 -6.41 -14.03 -6.05
C ASP A 250 -5.33 -13.24 -6.80
N LEU A 251 -5.70 -12.17 -7.49
CA LEU A 251 -4.79 -11.37 -8.30
C LEU A 251 -5.07 -9.88 -8.14
N LEU A 252 -3.98 -9.10 -8.04
CA LEU A 252 -3.96 -7.67 -8.24
C LEU A 252 -2.84 -7.33 -9.22
N GLN A 253 -3.10 -6.50 -10.22
CA GLN A 253 -2.10 -6.01 -11.17
C GLN A 253 -2.36 -4.54 -11.50
N ALA A 254 -1.31 -3.73 -11.61
CA ALA A 254 -1.41 -2.35 -12.09
C ALA A 254 -0.09 -1.86 -12.70
N ASP A 255 -0.17 -0.93 -13.63
CA ASP A 255 0.95 -0.06 -14.00
C ASP A 255 1.12 0.98 -12.89
N CYS A 256 2.23 0.96 -12.18
CA CYS A 256 2.51 1.82 -11.04
C CYS A 256 3.61 2.83 -11.37
N THR A 257 3.34 4.09 -11.08
CA THR A 257 4.33 5.17 -10.99
C THR A 257 4.35 5.70 -9.57
N TYR A 258 5.55 5.83 -9.01
CA TYR A 258 5.77 6.31 -7.64
C TYR A 258 6.91 7.32 -7.59
N SER A 259 6.70 8.40 -6.85
CA SER A 259 7.70 9.37 -6.38
C SER A 259 7.27 9.93 -5.02
N SER A 260 8.10 10.78 -4.41
CA SER A 260 7.82 11.36 -3.08
C SER A 260 6.52 12.18 -3.03
N ASP A 261 6.12 12.76 -4.15
CA ASP A 261 4.98 13.66 -4.32
C ASP A 261 3.78 12.99 -5.03
N LYS A 262 3.97 11.80 -5.63
CA LYS A 262 2.97 11.20 -6.51
C LYS A 262 2.94 9.68 -6.43
N ILE A 263 1.71 9.15 -6.40
CA ILE A 263 1.41 7.74 -6.61
C ILE A 263 0.34 7.66 -7.70
N GLU A 264 0.61 6.90 -8.76
CA GLU A 264 -0.33 6.66 -9.84
C GLU A 264 -0.40 5.16 -10.15
N LEU A 265 -1.61 4.61 -10.11
CA LEU A 265 -1.91 3.24 -10.51
C LEU A 265 -2.81 3.30 -11.74
N ASN A 266 -2.32 2.84 -12.88
CA ASN A 266 -3.07 2.76 -14.12
C ASN A 266 -3.40 1.31 -14.43
N ASN A 267 -4.50 1.09 -15.15
CA ASN A 267 -4.95 -0.24 -15.56
C ASN A 267 -4.98 -1.25 -14.38
N LEU A 268 -5.45 -0.80 -13.22
CA LEU A 268 -5.54 -1.65 -12.04
C LEU A 268 -6.61 -2.72 -12.29
N ILE A 269 -6.23 -3.98 -12.16
CA ILE A 269 -7.09 -5.14 -12.29
C ILE A 269 -7.02 -5.92 -10.98
N VAL A 270 -8.17 -6.27 -10.43
CA VAL A 270 -8.32 -7.21 -9.34
C VAL A 270 -9.20 -8.35 -9.80
N GLN A 271 -8.70 -9.59 -9.68
CA GLN A 271 -9.46 -10.79 -10.01
C GLN A 271 -9.60 -11.67 -8.78
N ASP A 272 -10.82 -12.16 -8.57
CA ASP A 272 -11.16 -13.10 -7.51
C ASP A 272 -12.33 -13.99 -8.00
N PRO A 273 -12.55 -15.19 -7.43
CA PRO A 273 -13.74 -15.98 -7.74
C PRO A 273 -15.03 -15.25 -7.42
N ALA A 274 -15.00 -14.26 -6.53
CA ALA A 274 -16.12 -13.38 -6.27
C ALA A 274 -16.40 -12.37 -7.38
N GLY A 275 -15.50 -12.12 -8.34
CA GLY A 275 -15.71 -11.20 -9.44
C GLY A 275 -14.44 -10.46 -9.86
N SER A 276 -14.57 -9.56 -10.82
CA SER A 276 -13.46 -8.73 -11.31
C SER A 276 -13.71 -7.25 -11.09
N LEU A 277 -12.64 -6.53 -10.78
CA LEU A 277 -12.60 -5.08 -10.64
C LEU A 277 -11.51 -4.52 -11.55
N GLU A 278 -11.83 -3.46 -12.27
CA GLU A 278 -10.93 -2.75 -13.16
C GLU A 278 -11.00 -1.24 -12.86
N VAL A 279 -9.86 -0.59 -12.71
CA VAL A 279 -9.77 0.86 -12.53
C VAL A 279 -8.79 1.42 -13.53
N ASN A 280 -9.23 2.37 -14.35
CA ASN A 280 -8.38 2.93 -15.39
C ASN A 280 -7.18 3.72 -14.83
N SER A 281 -7.40 4.51 -13.78
CA SER A 281 -6.40 5.34 -13.13
C SER A 281 -6.83 5.71 -11.72
N ILE A 282 -5.92 5.55 -10.76
CA ILE A 282 -5.97 6.09 -9.40
C ILE A 282 -4.73 6.98 -9.25
N LYS A 283 -4.93 8.24 -8.86
CA LYS A 283 -3.86 9.22 -8.66
C LYS A 283 -3.94 9.80 -7.25
N CYS A 284 -2.82 9.83 -6.57
CA CYS A 284 -2.61 10.53 -5.32
C CYS A 284 -1.42 11.45 -5.48
N GLU A 285 -1.66 12.77 -5.50
CA GLU A 285 -0.62 13.78 -5.76
C GLU A 285 -0.61 14.84 -4.66
N LEU A 286 0.58 15.31 -4.28
CA LEU A 286 0.76 16.42 -3.36
C LEU A 286 0.42 17.73 -4.08
N ASN A 287 -0.57 18.47 -3.60
CA ASN A 287 -0.94 19.76 -4.16
C ASN A 287 -0.04 20.90 -3.64
N ALA A 288 -0.25 22.12 -4.15
CA ALA A 288 0.49 23.32 -3.73
C ALA A 288 0.30 23.68 -2.24
N GLU A 289 -0.77 23.19 -1.61
CA GLU A 289 -1.07 23.39 -0.18
C GLU A 289 -0.45 22.31 0.71
N GLY A 290 0.32 21.37 0.13
CA GLY A 290 0.92 20.25 0.86
C GLY A 290 -0.07 19.14 1.24
N ARG A 291 -1.27 19.13 0.64
CA ARG A 291 -2.31 18.10 0.85
C ARG A 291 -2.29 17.06 -0.26
N ARG A 292 -2.61 15.82 0.09
CA ARG A 292 -2.68 14.70 -0.87
C ARG A 292 -4.05 14.63 -1.52
N ALA A 293 -4.14 15.12 -2.75
CA ALA A 293 -5.34 15.02 -3.57
C ALA A 293 -5.47 13.61 -4.14
N LEU A 294 -6.62 12.97 -3.87
CA LEU A 294 -6.98 11.66 -4.40
C LEU A 294 -7.94 11.84 -5.56
N SER A 295 -7.67 11.20 -6.69
CA SER A 295 -8.61 11.08 -7.80
C SER A 295 -8.61 9.68 -8.39
N MET A 296 -9.78 9.25 -8.86
CA MET A 296 -9.93 7.99 -9.60
C MET A 296 -10.91 8.21 -10.75
N GLY A 297 -10.50 7.80 -11.95
CA GLY A 297 -11.24 8.05 -13.18
C GLY A 297 -12.55 7.26 -13.25
N ARG A 298 -12.44 5.98 -13.56
CA ARG A 298 -13.53 5.03 -13.71
C ARG A 298 -13.13 3.69 -13.09
N CYS A 299 -13.91 3.26 -12.11
CA CYS A 299 -13.87 1.92 -11.53
C CYS A 299 -15.04 1.11 -12.08
N HIS A 300 -14.74 -0.11 -12.52
CA HIS A 300 -15.65 -1.04 -13.10
C HIS A 300 -15.58 -2.37 -12.39
N VAL A 301 -16.69 -2.82 -11.82
CA VAL A 301 -16.81 -4.13 -11.19
C VAL A 301 -17.81 -4.94 -11.99
N THR A 302 -17.47 -6.18 -12.32
CA THR A 302 -18.28 -7.06 -13.16
C THR A 302 -18.48 -8.42 -12.49
N ASN A 303 -19.68 -8.97 -12.65
CA ASN A 303 -20.08 -10.28 -12.14
C ASN A 303 -19.68 -10.50 -10.67
N TRP A 304 -19.96 -9.52 -9.82
CA TRP A 304 -19.58 -9.59 -8.42
C TRP A 304 -20.60 -10.37 -7.60
N HIS A 305 -20.14 -11.41 -6.92
CA HIS A 305 -20.87 -12.30 -6.04
C HIS A 305 -20.39 -12.07 -4.59
N PRO A 306 -21.04 -11.18 -3.82
CA PRO A 306 -20.59 -10.83 -2.47
C PRO A 306 -20.46 -12.03 -1.51
N SER A 307 -21.22 -13.10 -1.74
CA SER A 307 -21.18 -14.33 -0.95
C SER A 307 -19.97 -15.21 -1.21
N LEU A 308 -19.31 -15.05 -2.36
CA LEU A 308 -18.09 -15.75 -2.70
C LEU A 308 -16.83 -15.06 -2.17
N MET A 309 -16.96 -13.86 -1.60
CA MET A 309 -15.85 -13.15 -0.95
C MET A 309 -15.25 -14.01 0.17
N ARG A 310 -13.95 -14.26 0.09
CA ARG A 310 -13.23 -15.13 1.04
C ARG A 310 -12.64 -14.29 2.16
N GLY A 311 -13.21 -14.37 3.36
CA GLY A 311 -12.64 -13.76 4.55
C GLY A 311 -11.34 -14.45 4.98
N VAL A 312 -10.37 -13.69 5.49
CA VAL A 312 -9.15 -14.27 6.08
C VAL A 312 -9.54 -15.04 7.34
N GLY A 313 -9.17 -16.33 7.39
CA GLY A 313 -9.49 -17.23 8.51
C GLY A 313 -10.96 -17.66 8.61
N GLN A 314 -11.82 -17.29 7.65
CA GLN A 314 -13.24 -17.66 7.67
C GLN A 314 -13.52 -18.84 6.71
N PRO A 315 -14.45 -19.75 7.08
CA PRO A 315 -14.88 -20.81 6.18
C PRO A 315 -15.62 -20.23 4.96
N GLN A 316 -15.50 -20.91 3.83
CA GLN A 316 -16.18 -20.50 2.60
C GLN A 316 -17.70 -20.66 2.77
N LYS A 317 -18.43 -19.56 2.55
CA LYS A 317 -19.90 -19.56 2.61
C LYS A 317 -20.47 -20.13 1.31
N PRO A 318 -21.64 -20.77 1.36
CA PRO A 318 -22.33 -21.19 0.14
C PRO A 318 -22.68 -19.96 -0.72
N ALA A 319 -22.59 -20.13 -2.04
CA ALA A 319 -22.93 -19.10 -3.00
C ALA A 319 -24.38 -18.61 -2.76
N SER A 320 -24.53 -17.31 -2.51
CA SER A 320 -25.83 -16.65 -2.46
C SER A 320 -26.34 -16.34 -3.86
N GLN A 321 -27.65 -16.09 -3.96
CA GLN A 321 -28.32 -15.83 -5.23
C GLN A 321 -28.03 -14.45 -5.83
N LEU A 322 -27.49 -13.49 -5.05
CA LEU A 322 -27.31 -12.12 -5.51
C LEU A 322 -26.04 -12.00 -6.35
N VAL A 323 -26.19 -11.46 -7.56
CA VAL A 323 -25.09 -11.07 -8.42
C VAL A 323 -25.21 -9.59 -8.77
N VAL A 324 -24.13 -8.86 -8.52
CA VAL A 324 -23.94 -7.51 -9.04
C VAL A 324 -23.29 -7.65 -10.40
N ASN A 325 -24.11 -7.66 -11.45
CA ASN A 325 -23.63 -7.81 -12.84
C ASN A 325 -22.63 -6.71 -13.20
N GLN A 326 -22.92 -5.49 -12.73
CA GLN A 326 -22.12 -4.32 -13.06
C GLN A 326 -22.20 -3.30 -11.93
N LEU A 327 -21.06 -2.82 -11.45
CA LEU A 327 -20.94 -1.61 -10.63
C LEU A 327 -19.94 -0.66 -11.32
N LYS A 328 -20.33 0.60 -11.47
CA LYS A 328 -19.51 1.68 -12.02
C LYS A 328 -19.38 2.76 -10.96
N ILE A 329 -18.17 3.26 -10.75
CA ILE A 329 -17.90 4.46 -9.97
C ILE A 329 -17.05 5.36 -10.83
N GLU A 330 -17.45 6.62 -10.98
CA GLU A 330 -16.83 7.59 -11.86
C GLU A 330 -16.53 8.89 -11.11
N GLN A 331 -15.46 9.56 -11.54
CA GLN A 331 -15.09 10.90 -11.08
C GLN A 331 -14.90 10.98 -9.56
N LEU A 332 -14.27 9.96 -8.97
CA LEU A 332 -13.93 10.01 -7.56
C LEU A 332 -12.86 11.08 -7.34
N LYS A 333 -13.11 11.98 -6.41
CA LYS A 333 -12.18 13.05 -6.03
C LYS A 333 -12.33 13.41 -4.57
N GLY A 334 -11.23 13.81 -3.94
CA GLY A 334 -11.20 14.27 -2.55
C GLY A 334 -9.77 14.40 -2.06
N TYR A 335 -9.59 14.47 -0.75
CA TYR A 335 -8.27 14.46 -0.13
C TYR A 335 -8.13 13.24 0.78
N VAL A 336 -6.92 12.67 0.86
CA VAL A 336 -6.65 11.49 1.68
C VAL A 336 -6.84 11.78 3.18
N ASP A 337 -6.55 13.02 3.59
CA ASP A 337 -6.70 13.50 4.97
C ASP A 337 -8.12 13.96 5.32
N ASP A 338 -9.03 14.06 4.33
CA ASP A 338 -10.42 14.45 4.52
C ASP A 338 -11.37 13.46 3.83
N PRO A 339 -11.67 12.32 4.49
CA PRO A 339 -12.61 11.33 3.97
C PRO A 339 -14.03 11.89 3.75
N ASN A 340 -14.41 12.95 4.46
CA ASN A 340 -15.72 13.58 4.32
C ASN A 340 -15.82 14.45 3.06
N GLY A 341 -14.69 14.89 2.52
CA GLY A 341 -14.60 15.62 1.25
C GLY A 341 -14.64 14.72 0.01
N ILE A 342 -14.67 13.39 0.15
CA ILE A 342 -14.67 12.46 -0.98
C ILE A 342 -16.02 12.49 -1.69
N THR A 343 -16.00 12.64 -3.01
CA THR A 343 -17.20 12.63 -3.86
C THR A 343 -16.99 11.74 -5.07
N ALA A 344 -18.06 11.10 -5.56
CA ALA A 344 -18.06 10.32 -6.79
C ALA A 344 -19.51 10.11 -7.28
N LYS A 345 -19.67 9.59 -8.50
CA LYS A 345 -20.97 9.12 -9.01
C LYS A 345 -20.91 7.63 -9.27
N GLY A 346 -22.02 6.93 -9.14
CA GLY A 346 -22.05 5.51 -9.43
C GLY A 346 -23.38 4.97 -9.94
N GLU A 347 -23.25 3.82 -10.59
CA GLU A 347 -24.33 3.02 -11.14
C GLU A 347 -24.10 1.56 -10.74
N LEU A 348 -25.14 0.88 -10.29
CA LEU A 348 -25.09 -0.54 -9.98
C LEU A 348 -26.25 -1.26 -10.67
N THR A 349 -25.99 -2.40 -11.30
CA THR A 349 -27.01 -3.31 -11.80
C THR A 349 -26.85 -4.68 -11.16
N PHE A 350 -27.97 -5.30 -10.80
CA PHE A 350 -27.97 -6.58 -10.12
C PHE A 350 -29.10 -7.48 -10.63
N ASN A 351 -28.93 -8.78 -10.41
CA ASN A 351 -29.98 -9.78 -10.53
C ASN A 351 -29.88 -10.78 -9.36
N LYS A 352 -30.92 -11.58 -9.18
CA LYS A 352 -30.90 -12.77 -8.34
C LYS A 352 -31.03 -13.99 -9.24
N HIS A 353 -30.17 -14.99 -9.08
CA HIS A 353 -30.34 -16.27 -9.76
C HIS A 353 -31.24 -17.20 -8.92
N THR A 354 -32.38 -17.62 -9.50
CA THR A 354 -33.29 -18.75 -9.13
C THR A 354 -34.64 -18.46 -8.43
N ARG A 355 -35.59 -19.37 -8.74
CA ARG A 355 -37.05 -19.44 -8.41
C ARG A 355 -37.38 -19.99 -7.01
N ARG A 356 -36.38 -20.32 -6.19
CA ARG A 356 -36.60 -20.83 -4.84
C ARG A 356 -36.52 -19.66 -3.87
N ILE A 357 -37.63 -19.40 -3.18
CA ILE A 357 -37.81 -18.39 -2.12
C ILE A 357 -36.56 -18.42 -1.24
N SER A 358 -35.69 -17.43 -1.37
CA SER A 358 -34.48 -17.35 -0.55
C SER A 358 -34.89 -17.08 0.88
N HIS A 359 -34.32 -17.84 1.82
CA HIS A 359 -34.40 -17.57 3.26
C HIS A 359 -33.68 -16.27 3.69
N ASN A 360 -33.01 -15.57 2.76
CA ASN A 360 -32.30 -14.31 2.99
C ASN A 360 -32.54 -13.30 1.84
N PRO A 361 -33.68 -12.59 1.82
CA PRO A 361 -33.87 -11.47 0.91
C PRO A 361 -32.91 -10.30 1.24
N LEU A 362 -32.62 -9.44 0.24
CA LEU A 362 -31.81 -8.22 0.41
C LEU A 362 -32.44 -7.24 1.42
N ILE A 363 -33.75 -7.38 1.62
CA ILE A 363 -34.59 -6.63 2.54
C ILE A 363 -35.49 -7.68 3.21
N VAL A 364 -35.24 -8.00 4.48
CA VAL A 364 -36.05 -8.96 5.25
C VAL A 364 -37.23 -8.21 5.87
N ILE A 365 -38.31 -8.05 5.12
CA ILE A 365 -39.54 -7.50 5.68
C ILE A 365 -40.16 -8.59 6.59
N PRO A 366 -40.39 -8.32 7.89
CA PRO A 366 -40.96 -9.31 8.80
C PRO A 366 -42.26 -9.91 8.26
N THR A 367 -42.39 -11.23 8.33
CA THR A 367 -43.53 -11.97 7.76
C THR A 367 -44.87 -11.50 8.32
N GLU A 368 -44.93 -11.04 9.59
CA GLU A 368 -46.17 -10.50 10.16
C GLU A 368 -46.65 -9.22 9.48
N ILE A 369 -45.72 -8.42 8.94
CA ILE A 369 -46.05 -7.21 8.19
C ILE A 369 -46.58 -7.58 6.80
N ILE A 370 -46.01 -8.61 6.17
CA ILE A 370 -46.36 -9.11 4.83
C ILE A 370 -47.75 -9.74 4.83
N THR A 371 -48.06 -10.57 5.83
CA THR A 371 -49.37 -11.23 5.95
C THR A 371 -50.50 -10.24 6.24
N ARG A 372 -50.24 -9.19 7.05
CA ARG A 372 -51.22 -8.11 7.32
C ARG A 372 -51.65 -7.33 6.08
N ILE A 373 -50.81 -7.27 5.05
CA ILE A 373 -51.12 -6.57 3.78
C ILE A 373 -51.55 -7.53 2.66
N GLY A 374 -51.59 -8.84 2.92
CA GLY A 374 -52.06 -9.85 1.97
C GLY A 374 -51.17 -10.03 0.73
N LEU A 375 -49.87 -9.70 0.82
CA LEU A 375 -48.94 -9.83 -0.30
C LEU A 375 -48.09 -11.09 -0.18
N ASP A 376 -47.69 -11.66 -1.31
CA ASP A 376 -46.69 -12.73 -1.34
C ASP A 376 -45.28 -12.15 -1.07
N PRO A 377 -44.50 -12.69 -0.12
CA PRO A 377 -43.11 -12.27 0.14
C PRO A 377 -42.22 -12.17 -1.12
N ALA A 378 -42.43 -13.02 -2.13
CA ALA A 378 -41.69 -12.98 -3.39
C ALA A 378 -41.91 -11.65 -4.15
N THR A 379 -43.08 -11.03 -3.99
CA THR A 379 -43.43 -9.73 -4.61
C THR A 379 -42.80 -8.54 -3.89
N LEU A 380 -42.26 -8.75 -2.69
CA LEU A 380 -41.64 -7.71 -1.85
C LEU A 380 -40.12 -7.66 -1.97
N THR A 381 -39.53 -8.62 -2.66
CA THR A 381 -38.08 -8.73 -2.82
C THR A 381 -37.66 -8.28 -4.22
N PRO A 382 -36.81 -7.25 -4.34
CA PRO A 382 -36.18 -6.91 -5.61
C PRO A 382 -35.41 -8.10 -6.17
N PHE A 383 -35.73 -8.48 -7.40
CA PHE A 383 -35.11 -9.58 -8.13
C PHE A 383 -34.05 -9.07 -9.12
N SER A 384 -34.33 -7.98 -9.83
CA SER A 384 -33.39 -7.38 -10.77
C SER A 384 -33.61 -5.88 -10.89
N GLY A 385 -32.57 -5.14 -11.24
CA GLY A 385 -32.69 -3.74 -11.66
C GLY A 385 -31.40 -2.97 -11.54
N GLY A 386 -31.52 -1.64 -11.64
CA GLY A 386 -30.42 -0.69 -11.56
C GLY A 386 -30.62 0.39 -10.50
N LEU A 387 -29.51 0.86 -9.94
CA LEU A 387 -29.41 1.92 -8.94
C LEU A 387 -28.44 2.97 -9.45
N TYR A 388 -28.78 4.24 -9.30
CA TYR A 388 -27.85 5.36 -9.44
C TYR A 388 -27.67 6.02 -8.07
N PHE A 389 -26.44 6.43 -7.79
CA PHE A 389 -26.07 7.03 -6.51
C PHE A 389 -24.92 8.03 -6.67
N ASP A 390 -24.81 8.92 -5.69
CA ASP A 390 -23.65 9.79 -5.50
C ASP A 390 -22.94 9.41 -4.19
N ILE A 391 -21.62 9.40 -4.19
CA ILE A 391 -20.82 9.33 -2.97
C ILE A 391 -20.62 10.76 -2.48
N GLN A 392 -20.95 11.03 -1.22
CA GLN A 392 -20.82 12.32 -0.56
C GLN A 392 -20.25 12.10 0.85
N GLY A 393 -18.94 12.28 0.99
CA GLY A 393 -18.18 11.93 2.18
C GLY A 393 -18.32 10.44 2.51
N ASN A 394 -18.81 10.14 3.71
CA ASN A 394 -19.00 8.78 4.18
C ASN A 394 -20.33 8.12 3.75
N LYS A 395 -21.09 8.74 2.83
CA LYS A 395 -22.43 8.28 2.42
C LYS A 395 -22.53 7.98 0.94
N ILE A 396 -23.24 6.90 0.65
CA ILE A 396 -23.80 6.57 -0.66
C ILE A 396 -25.24 7.07 -0.68
N VAL A 397 -25.49 8.16 -1.41
CA VAL A 397 -26.80 8.80 -1.55
C VAL A 397 -27.48 8.28 -2.82
N PHE A 398 -28.58 7.56 -2.66
CA PHE A 398 -29.33 7.02 -3.80
C PHE A 398 -30.09 8.14 -4.50
N THR A 399 -29.89 8.25 -5.82
CA THR A 399 -30.51 9.30 -6.65
C THR A 399 -31.65 8.76 -7.49
N LYS A 400 -31.55 7.51 -7.97
CA LYS A 400 -32.57 6.89 -8.83
C LYS A 400 -32.56 5.37 -8.75
N PHE A 401 -33.75 4.79 -8.73
CA PHE A 401 -33.98 3.37 -9.01
C PHE A 401 -34.45 3.24 -10.46
N LYS A 402 -33.82 2.37 -11.25
CA LYS A 402 -34.13 2.12 -12.66
C LYS A 402 -34.54 0.67 -12.82
N ASP A 403 -35.79 0.47 -13.23
CA ASP A 403 -36.31 -0.85 -13.61
C ASP A 403 -36.05 -1.93 -12.56
N ILE A 404 -36.27 -1.57 -11.30
CA ILE A 404 -36.21 -2.52 -10.20
C ILE A 404 -37.56 -3.22 -10.07
N TYR A 405 -37.53 -4.54 -10.24
CA TYR A 405 -38.71 -5.38 -10.25
C TYR A 405 -38.56 -6.58 -9.31
N SER A 406 -39.68 -7.08 -8.80
CA SER A 406 -39.74 -8.41 -8.18
C SER A 406 -39.66 -9.50 -9.24
N GLU A 407 -39.58 -10.76 -8.79
CA GLU A 407 -39.75 -11.90 -9.68
C GLU A 407 -41.09 -11.80 -10.42
N GLY A 408 -41.11 -12.19 -11.71
CA GLY A 408 -42.28 -12.07 -12.58
C GLY A 408 -42.76 -10.63 -12.86
N ARG A 409 -42.04 -9.60 -12.42
CA ARG A 409 -42.42 -8.18 -12.51
C ARG A 409 -43.74 -7.82 -11.81
N MET A 410 -44.12 -8.60 -10.80
CA MET A 410 -45.34 -8.37 -10.00
C MET A 410 -45.32 -7.04 -9.25
N SER A 411 -44.14 -6.57 -8.85
CA SER A 411 -43.94 -5.30 -8.18
C SER A 411 -42.85 -4.48 -8.86
N LYS A 412 -43.09 -3.17 -9.03
CA LYS A 412 -42.07 -2.19 -9.43
C LYS A 412 -41.66 -1.34 -8.25
N PHE A 413 -40.36 -1.22 -8.01
CA PHE A 413 -39.78 -0.42 -6.93
C PHE A 413 -39.19 0.88 -7.48
N ASN A 414 -39.50 1.99 -6.82
CA ASN A 414 -38.99 3.31 -7.16
C ASN A 414 -38.52 4.02 -5.90
N LEU A 415 -37.53 4.90 -6.04
CA LEU A 415 -37.10 5.74 -4.93
C LEU A 415 -38.19 6.77 -4.60
N ALA A 416 -38.52 6.95 -3.32
CA ALA A 416 -39.50 7.94 -2.90
C ALA A 416 -38.90 9.35 -2.98
N LYS A 417 -39.58 10.28 -3.65
CA LYS A 417 -39.24 11.70 -3.60
C LYS A 417 -39.64 12.26 -2.24
N THR A 418 -38.67 12.55 -1.39
CA THR A 418 -38.87 13.14 -0.04
C THR A 418 -37.82 14.22 0.24
N SER A 419 -38.07 15.07 1.25
CA SER A 419 -37.13 16.10 1.69
C SER A 419 -35.81 15.54 2.24
N SER A 420 -35.85 14.36 2.88
CA SER A 420 -34.65 13.64 3.32
C SER A 420 -34.15 12.71 2.21
N PRO A 421 -32.86 12.72 1.85
CA PRO A 421 -32.32 11.79 0.87
C PRO A 421 -32.34 10.35 1.39
N SER A 422 -32.47 9.39 0.47
CA SER A 422 -32.24 7.99 0.80
C SER A 422 -30.75 7.70 0.70
N TYR A 423 -30.15 7.09 1.73
CA TYR A 423 -28.70 6.85 1.76
C TYR A 423 -28.35 5.57 2.53
N MET A 424 -27.11 5.13 2.33
CA MET A 424 -26.38 4.17 3.13
C MET A 424 -25.01 4.75 3.45
N ASP A 425 -24.56 4.73 4.70
CA ASP A 425 -23.17 5.08 5.03
C ASP A 425 -22.25 3.84 5.05
N PHE A 426 -20.94 4.06 5.09
CA PHE A 426 -19.95 2.97 5.10
C PHE A 426 -19.94 2.15 6.40
N ASP A 427 -20.55 2.66 7.47
CA ASP A 427 -20.79 1.91 8.72
C ASP A 427 -22.06 1.03 8.62
N GLY A 428 -22.76 1.09 7.49
CA GLY A 428 -23.97 0.32 7.22
C GLY A 428 -25.23 0.92 7.83
N LYS A 429 -25.24 2.18 8.30
CA LYS A 429 -26.49 2.87 8.65
C LYS A 429 -27.26 3.17 7.38
N LEU A 430 -28.57 2.96 7.46
CA LEU A 430 -29.49 2.99 6.34
C LEU A 430 -30.61 3.98 6.62
N ASN A 431 -30.97 4.74 5.59
CA ASN A 431 -32.23 5.47 5.54
C ASN A 431 -32.75 5.35 4.11
N LEU A 432 -33.63 4.39 3.85
CA LEU A 432 -34.17 4.12 2.53
C LEU A 432 -35.68 4.33 2.53
N LYS A 433 -36.19 5.07 1.54
CA LYS A 433 -37.62 5.25 1.33
C LYS A 433 -37.99 4.78 -0.07
N ILE A 434 -38.73 3.69 -0.15
CA ILE A 434 -39.02 2.99 -1.40
C ILE A 434 -40.53 3.01 -1.65
N ARG A 435 -40.94 3.48 -2.82
CA ARG A 435 -42.32 3.34 -3.31
C ARG A 435 -42.42 2.06 -4.13
N MET A 436 -43.35 1.20 -3.76
CA MET A 436 -43.67 -0.01 -4.50
C MET A 436 -45.03 0.14 -5.16
N LYS A 437 -45.08 -0.19 -6.45
CA LYS A 437 -46.32 -0.36 -7.19
C LYS A 437 -46.53 -1.84 -7.44
N HIS A 438 -47.55 -2.41 -6.82
CA HIS A 438 -47.92 -3.81 -6.97
C HIS A 438 -48.98 -3.95 -8.06
N TYR A 439 -48.77 -4.89 -9.00
CA TYR A 439 -49.68 -5.16 -10.11
C TYR A 439 -50.46 -6.44 -9.82
N ASN A 440 -51.75 -6.29 -9.52
CA ASN A 440 -52.62 -7.44 -9.32
C ASN A 440 -53.14 -7.93 -10.68
N LEU A 441 -52.77 -9.17 -11.07
CA LEU A 441 -53.04 -9.75 -12.40
C LEU A 441 -54.53 -9.83 -12.73
N LEU A 442 -55.39 -9.97 -11.73
CA LEU A 442 -56.83 -10.18 -11.92
C LEU A 442 -57.62 -8.90 -12.22
N PHE A 443 -57.18 -7.72 -11.76
CA PHE A 443 -58.00 -6.50 -11.82
C PHE A 443 -57.33 -5.29 -12.47
N LYS A 444 -56.07 -5.38 -12.92
CA LYS A 444 -55.28 -4.23 -13.47
C LYS A 444 -55.25 -2.99 -12.54
N LEU A 445 -55.62 -3.13 -11.27
CA LEU A 445 -55.57 -2.08 -10.27
C LEU A 445 -54.21 -2.14 -9.57
N GLY A 446 -53.42 -1.06 -9.70
CA GLY A 446 -52.17 -0.94 -8.98
C GLY A 446 -52.40 -0.47 -7.55
N GLU A 447 -51.88 -1.22 -6.58
CA GLU A 447 -51.75 -0.78 -5.19
C GLU A 447 -50.39 -0.12 -4.96
N LEU A 448 -50.39 0.98 -4.20
CA LEU A 448 -49.19 1.78 -3.93
C LEU A 448 -48.83 1.70 -2.45
N PHE A 449 -47.63 1.22 -2.17
CA PHE A 449 -47.07 1.13 -0.84
C PHE A 449 -45.80 1.98 -0.75
N THR A 450 -45.54 2.55 0.43
CA THR A 450 -44.26 3.17 0.76
C THR A 450 -43.62 2.41 1.90
N PHE A 451 -42.43 1.88 1.66
CA PHE A 451 -41.57 1.21 2.63
C PHE A 451 -40.52 2.20 3.11
N ASN A 452 -40.33 2.30 4.43
CA ASN A 452 -39.15 2.95 4.98
C ASN A 452 -38.30 1.89 5.68
N VAL A 453 -37.01 1.88 5.36
CA VAL A 453 -35.98 1.08 6.04
C VAL A 453 -35.03 2.04 6.74
N LYS A 454 -34.87 1.87 8.05
CA LYS A 454 -33.95 2.65 8.89
C LYS A 454 -33.06 1.71 9.72
N GLY A 455 -32.15 2.27 10.51
CA GLY A 455 -31.27 1.50 11.40
C GLY A 455 -29.96 1.16 10.73
N THR A 456 -29.50 -0.09 10.88
CA THR A 456 -28.25 -0.58 10.27
C THR A 456 -28.51 -1.78 9.38
N PHE A 457 -27.58 -2.12 8.49
CA PHE A 457 -27.68 -3.31 7.64
C PHE A 457 -27.83 -4.60 8.45
N GLN A 458 -27.24 -4.64 9.65
CA GLN A 458 -27.34 -5.78 10.57
C GLN A 458 -28.67 -5.80 11.36
N LYS A 459 -29.20 -4.62 11.69
CA LYS A 459 -30.45 -4.44 12.45
C LYS A 459 -31.34 -3.41 11.75
N PRO A 460 -31.97 -3.78 10.62
CA PRO A 460 -32.85 -2.87 9.90
C PRO A 460 -34.23 -2.79 10.56
N GLU A 461 -34.78 -1.58 10.62
CA GLU A 461 -36.14 -1.30 11.06
C GLU A 461 -37.04 -0.99 9.88
N TYR A 462 -38.20 -1.64 9.82
CA TYR A 462 -39.12 -1.55 8.68
C TYR A 462 -40.43 -0.89 9.06
N SER A 463 -40.94 -0.02 8.19
CA SER A 463 -42.31 0.50 8.27
C SER A 463 -42.96 0.56 6.90
N ILE A 464 -44.26 0.23 6.83
CA ILE A 464 -45.05 0.26 5.60
C ILE A 464 -46.22 1.22 5.78
N ARG A 465 -46.49 2.01 4.74
CA ARG A 465 -47.70 2.82 4.63
C ARG A 465 -48.39 2.57 3.29
N LYS A 466 -49.66 2.16 3.32
CA LYS A 466 -50.52 2.10 2.13
C LYS A 466 -50.92 3.52 1.74
N GLN A 467 -50.78 3.91 0.48
CA GLN A 467 -51.28 5.20 0.01
C GLN A 467 -52.77 5.07 -0.30
N SER A 468 -53.63 5.81 0.41
CA SER A 468 -55.04 5.88 0.03
C SER A 468 -55.16 6.63 -1.29
N ARG A 469 -55.96 6.09 -2.22
CA ARG A 469 -56.35 6.85 -3.41
C ARG A 469 -57.21 8.01 -2.91
N LYS A 470 -56.72 9.25 -2.96
CA LYS A 470 -57.61 10.41 -2.94
C LYS A 470 -58.55 10.24 -4.14
N GLY A 471 -59.80 9.91 -3.88
CA GLY A 471 -60.82 9.75 -4.91
C GLY A 471 -60.86 11.01 -5.76
N LYS A 472 -60.67 10.86 -7.07
CA LYS A 472 -61.19 11.88 -7.99
C LYS A 472 -62.70 11.87 -7.78
N SER A 473 -63.22 12.93 -7.18
CA SER A 473 -64.62 13.29 -7.30
C SER A 473 -64.95 13.29 -8.78
N PHE A 474 -65.67 12.27 -9.24
CA PHE A 474 -66.40 12.36 -10.49
C PHE A 474 -67.54 13.33 -10.20
N ALA A 475 -67.38 14.57 -10.63
CA ALA A 475 -68.53 15.45 -10.85
C ALA A 475 -69.47 14.71 -11.81
N LYS A 476 -70.62 14.26 -11.29
CA LYS A 476 -71.74 13.85 -12.12
C LYS A 476 -72.25 15.08 -12.86
N LYS A 477 -72.64 14.83 -14.12
CA LYS A 477 -73.24 15.72 -15.12
C LYS A 477 -74.00 16.91 -14.58
#